data_AF-A0A326QVV8-F1
#
_entry.id   AF-A0A326QVV8-F1
#
_cell.length_a   1.000
_cell.length_b   1.000
_cell.length_c   1.000
_cell.angle_alpha   90.00
_cell.angle_beta   90.00
_cell.angle_gamma   90.00
#
_symmetry.space_group_name_H-M   'P 1'
#
loop_
_entity.id
_entity.type
_entity.pdbx_description
1 polymer ?
#
loop_
_entity_poly.entity_id
_entity_poly.type
_entity_poly.pdbx_seq_one_letter_code
_entity_poly.pdbx_strand_id
1 'polypeptide(L)' 'MKKLVGPLRRALIYGLISYGGLVLINNTELDLPNMWIAYLLMFIGVYVLTQWLDKKLGD' A
#
# COMPACT_ATOMS: atom_id res chain seq x y z
N MET A 1 -23.35 -7.76 -8.91
CA MET A 1 -22.28 -8.23 -7.99
C MET A 1 -20.92 -8.38 -8.68
N LYS A 2 -20.79 -9.10 -9.81
CA LYS A 2 -19.49 -9.29 -10.51
C LYS A 2 -18.72 -7.99 -10.87
N LYS A 3 -19.44 -6.90 -11.20
CA LYS A 3 -18.83 -5.59 -11.54
C LYS A 3 -18.12 -4.88 -10.37
N LEU A 4 -18.44 -5.24 -9.12
CA LEU A 4 -17.87 -4.60 -7.93
C LEU A 4 -16.63 -5.33 -7.40
N VAL A 5 -16.41 -6.57 -7.81
CA VAL A 5 -15.35 -7.43 -7.27
C VAL A 5 -13.96 -6.87 -7.62
N GLY A 6 -13.76 -6.38 -8.85
CA GLY A 6 -12.48 -5.79 -9.28
C GLY A 6 -12.12 -4.52 -8.48
N PRO A 7 -12.97 -3.47 -8.48
CA PRO A 7 -12.72 -2.27 -7.70
C PRO A 7 -12.55 -2.53 -6.20
N LEU A 8 -13.36 -3.42 -5.61
CA LEU A 8 -13.26 -3.77 -4.20
C LEU A 8 -11.94 -4.47 -3.88
N ARG A 9 -11.50 -5.41 -4.72
CA ARG A 9 -10.20 -6.07 -4.57
C ARG A 9 -9.06 -5.05 -4.60
N ARG A 10 -9.08 -4.11 -5.54
CA ARG A 10 -8.07 -3.04 -5.64
C ARG A 10 -8.04 -2.17 -4.38
N ALA A 11 -9.20 -1.76 -3.89
CA ALA A 11 -9.31 -0.98 -2.66
C ALA A 11 -8.78 -1.76 -1.45
N LEU A 12 -9.10 -3.05 -1.34
CA LEU A 12 -8.61 -3.91 -0.27
C LEU A 12 -7.08 -4.12 -0.33
N ILE A 13 -6.52 -4.40 -1.51
CA ILE A 13 -5.07 -4.55 -1.69
C ILE A 13 -4.37 -3.24 -1.28
N TYR A 14 -4.82 -2.11 -1.80
CA TYR A 14 -4.24 -0.82 -1.47
C TYR A 14 -4.31 -0.50 0.03
N GLY A 15 -5.49 -0.71 0.64
CA GLY A 15 -5.71 -0.46 2.06
C GLY A 15 -4.82 -1.32 2.94
N LEU A 16 -4.75 -2.64 2.69
CA LEU A 16 -3.95 -3.57 3.50
C LEU A 16 -2.44 -3.27 3.40
N ILE A 17 -1.93 -3.03 2.19
CA ILE A 17 -0.49 -2.75 1.99
C ILE A 17 -0.12 -1.39 2.58
N SER A 18 -0.97 -0.38 2.40
CA SER A 18 -0.75 0.95 3.00
C SER A 18 -0.73 0.88 4.53
N TYR A 19 -1.70 0.18 5.12
CA TYR A 19 -1.77 0.01 6.57
C TYR A 19 -0.55 -0.76 7.10
N GLY A 20 -0.13 -1.82 6.41
CA GLY A 20 1.09 -2.57 6.77
C GLY A 20 2.34 -1.69 6.73
N GLY A 21 2.49 -0.85 5.70
CA GLY A 21 3.59 0.12 5.63
C GLY A 21 3.59 1.13 6.78
N LEU A 22 2.42 1.65 7.14
CA LEU A 22 2.27 2.56 8.27
C LEU A 22 2.63 1.89 9.59
N VAL A 23 2.18 0.64 9.81
CA VAL A 23 2.53 -0.12 11.01
C VAL A 23 4.05 -0.32 11.07
N LEU A 24 4.70 -0.69 9.96
CA LEU A 24 6.16 -0.84 9.95
C LEU A 24 6.87 0.45 10.31
N ILE A 25 6.58 1.57 9.62
CA ILE A 25 7.26 2.86 9.88
C ILE A 25 6.98 3.39 11.28
N ASN A 26 5.75 3.25 11.77
CA ASN A 26 5.37 3.80 13.07
C ASN A 26 5.87 2.96 14.26
N ASN A 27 6.40 1.76 14.01
CA ASN A 27 6.96 0.89 15.04
C ASN A 27 8.48 0.70 14.93
N THR A 28 9.16 1.37 14.00
CA THR A 28 10.62 1.27 13.84
C THR A 28 11.42 2.26 14.71
N GLU A 29 10.75 3.05 15.57
CA GLU A 29 11.37 4.15 16.33
C GLU A 29 12.16 5.14 15.44
N LEU A 30 11.79 5.21 14.16
CA LEU A 30 12.47 6.03 13.17
C LEU A 30 12.25 7.51 13.49
N ASP A 31 13.31 8.18 13.94
CA ASP A 31 13.31 9.61 14.26
C ASP A 31 14.06 10.40 13.18
N LEU A 32 13.37 10.65 12.06
CA LEU A 32 13.89 11.52 11.00
C LEU A 32 13.40 12.96 11.21
N PRO A 33 14.23 13.98 10.94
CA PRO A 33 13.79 15.38 10.93
C PRO A 33 12.59 15.63 9.99
N ASN A 34 12.44 14.77 8.99
CA ASN A 34 11.40 14.83 7.97
C ASN A 34 10.82 13.43 7.70
N MET A 35 9.87 13.00 8.53
CA MET A 35 9.21 11.70 8.37
C MET A 35 8.48 11.51 7.02
N TRP A 36 8.10 12.60 6.34
CA TRP A 36 7.46 12.53 5.02
C TRP A 36 8.33 11.80 3.99
N ILE A 37 9.66 11.80 4.13
CA ILE A 37 10.56 11.08 3.22
C ILE A 37 10.32 9.56 3.33
N ALA A 38 10.23 9.06 4.56
CA ALA A 38 9.92 7.65 4.81
C ALA A 38 8.52 7.29 4.30
N TYR A 39 7.52 8.14 4.57
CA TYR A 39 6.15 7.91 4.07
C TYR A 39 6.04 8.01 2.55
N LEU A 40 6.77 8.93 1.90
CA LEU A 40 6.75 9.05 0.44
C LEU A 40 7.32 7.77 -0.20
N LEU A 41 8.47 7.30 0.27
CA LEU A 41 9.06 6.05 -0.19
C LEU A 41 8.12 4.85 0.05
N MET A 42 7.48 4.80 1.22
CA MET A 42 6.44 3.82 1.51
C MET A 42 5.32 3.86 0.48
N PHE A 43 4.77 5.04 0.17
CA PHE A 43 3.67 5.15 -0.79
C PHE A 43 4.08 4.80 -2.23
N ILE A 44 5.32 5.08 -2.63
CA ILE A 44 5.85 4.60 -3.91
C ILE A 44 5.88 3.06 -3.92
N GLY A 45 6.36 2.44 -2.84
CA GLY A 45 6.36 0.98 -2.68
C GLY A 45 4.95 0.38 -2.70
N VAL A 46 4.02 0.98 -1.96
CA VAL A 46 2.59 0.60 -1.95
C VAL A 46 2.02 0.66 -3.36
N TYR A 47 2.28 1.73 -4.12
CA TYR A 47 1.79 1.88 -5.49
C TYR A 47 2.30 0.75 -6.38
N VAL A 48 3.62 0.54 -6.43
CA VAL A 48 4.24 -0.50 -7.28
C VAL A 48 3.73 -1.89 -6.92
N LEU A 49 3.66 -2.22 -5.62
CA LEU A 49 3.17 -3.51 -5.15
C LEU A 49 1.68 -3.71 -5.45
N THR A 50 0.86 -2.68 -5.26
CA THR A 50 -0.57 -2.73 -5.57
C THR A 50 -0.80 -2.95 -7.06
N GLN A 51 -0.08 -2.24 -7.93
CA GLN A 51 -0.18 -2.43 -9.39
C GLN A 51 0.29 -3.82 -9.82
N TRP A 52 1.38 -4.32 -9.23
CA TRP A 52 1.89 -5.66 -9.52
C TRP A 52 0.91 -6.75 -9.07
N LEU A 53 0.33 -6.64 -7.87
CA LEU A 53 -0.64 -7.59 -7.36
C LEU A 53 -1.96 -7.55 -8.13
N ASP A 54 -2.46 -6.37 -8.48
CA ASP A 54 -3.69 -6.29 -9.28
C ASP A 54 -3.50 -6.90 -10.67
N LYS A 55 -2.33 -6.75 -11.30
CA LYS A 55 -1.99 -7.43 -12.57
C LYS A 55 -1.84 -8.94 -12.43
N LYS A 56 -1.40 -9.42 -11.26
CA LYS A 56 -1.19 -10.86 -11.02
C LYS A 56 -2.48 -11.58 -10.62
N LEU A 57 -3.40 -10.88 -9.97
CA LEU A 57 -4.66 -11.41 -9.43
C LEU A 57 -5.88 -11.05 -10.29
N GLY A 58 -5.77 -10.04 -11.13
CA GLY A 58 -6.70 -9.79 -12.22
C GLY A 58 -6.29 -10.63 -13.40
N ASP A 59 -7.18 -11.53 -13.83
CA ASP A 59 -7.13 -12.13 -15.17
C ASP A 59 -7.03 -11.03 -16.25
#